data_AF-A0A7C2QPY2-F1
#
_entry.id   AF-A0A7C2QPY2-F1
#
_cell.length_a   1.000
_cell.length_b   1.000
_cell.length_c   1.000
_cell.angle_alpha   90.00
_cell.angle_beta   90.00
_cell.angle_gamma   90.00
#
_symmetry.space_group_name_H-M   'P 1'
#
loop_
_entity.id
_entity.type
_entity.pdbx_description
1 polymer ?
#
loop_
_entity_poly.entity_id
_entity_poly.type
_entity_poly.pdbx_seq_one_letter_code
_entity_poly.pdbx_strand_id
1 'polypeptide(L)'
;MSEERQRSYAEQPPSDDAASPHGAALDWSPPGDEGSLTGLMRVLRTPATWLFLAAVTGAFLIGKYVPPTWSVERITLDVKTDEPSGQLYYTYQGQPVYLKEVVPLEQAELSSYRMERLNRAGQAPKKTEEFVYDRQEGLYYQLLARRHWRFWSLLPALTAVVLCWVTREPLTSLFGGIVVGAFILGRYNITESVLVANLATPSAAGVLVLYLWLLGGLMGIWARTGAARAFAEAMTKHVVRGRRSAKLVSWLLGIIFFQGGSISTVLVGTTVKPLADRHRVSHEELAYIVDSTA
;
A
#
# COMPACT_ATOMS: atom_id res chain seq x y z
N MET A 1 -37.42 30.13 45.57
CA MET A 1 -37.87 28.72 45.60
C MET A 1 -36.67 27.81 45.34
N SER A 2 -35.65 28.02 46.16
CA SER A 2 -34.26 27.65 45.93
C SER A 2 -33.64 27.54 47.32
N GLU A 3 -33.73 26.36 47.93
CA GLU A 3 -32.94 25.92 49.11
C GLU A 3 -33.37 24.53 49.62
N GLU A 4 -34.59 24.07 49.32
CA GLU A 4 -35.06 22.75 49.83
C GLU A 4 -34.50 21.53 49.08
N ARG A 5 -34.00 21.67 47.85
CA ARG A 5 -33.50 20.52 47.07
C ARG A 5 -32.08 20.06 47.42
N GLN A 6 -31.33 20.85 48.22
CA GLN A 6 -29.95 20.51 48.60
C GLN A 6 -29.84 19.80 49.96
N ARG A 7 -30.91 19.74 50.77
CA ARG A 7 -30.88 19.05 52.06
C ARG A 7 -31.06 17.52 51.99
N SER A 8 -31.53 16.99 50.85
CA SER A 8 -31.80 15.54 50.72
C SER A 8 -30.57 14.66 50.47
N TYR A 9 -29.37 15.23 50.33
CA TYR A 9 -28.15 14.47 50.03
C TYR A 9 -27.15 14.39 51.21
N ALA A 10 -27.46 14.99 52.36
CA ALA A 10 -26.50 15.15 53.47
C ALA A 10 -26.66 14.16 54.64
N GLU A 11 -27.59 13.20 54.57
CA GLU A 11 -27.87 12.28 55.68
C GLU A 11 -27.86 10.80 55.25
N GLN A 12 -26.70 10.27 54.88
CA GLN A 12 -26.45 8.82 54.90
C GLN A 12 -25.16 8.55 55.69
N PRO A 13 -25.22 7.80 56.81
CA PRO A 13 -24.04 7.47 57.62
C PRO A 13 -23.16 6.42 56.93
N PRO A 14 -21.86 6.37 57.25
CA PRO A 14 -20.92 5.42 56.65
C PRO A 14 -21.20 4.00 57.17
N SER A 15 -21.33 3.03 56.26
CA SER A 15 -21.36 1.61 56.62
C SER A 15 -19.93 1.13 56.88
N ASP A 16 -19.64 0.87 58.16
CA ASP A 16 -18.54 0.03 58.60
C ASP A 16 -18.73 -1.39 58.06
N ASP A 17 -17.90 -1.81 57.10
CA ASP A 17 -17.53 -3.21 56.92
C ASP A 17 -16.09 -3.24 56.37
N ALA A 18 -15.16 -3.40 57.30
CA ALA A 18 -13.77 -3.69 57.04
C ALA A 18 -13.55 -5.20 56.83
N ALA A 19 -12.60 -5.52 55.95
CA ALA A 19 -11.79 -6.75 55.89
C ALA A 19 -12.40 -8.05 55.32
N SER A 20 -11.94 -8.47 54.13
CA SER A 20 -11.02 -9.62 53.94
C SER A 20 -10.81 -9.96 52.44
N PRO A 21 -9.60 -10.39 52.02
CA PRO A 21 -9.27 -10.61 50.60
C PRO A 21 -9.48 -12.08 50.21
N HIS A 22 -10.73 -12.52 50.03
CA HIS A 22 -11.00 -13.85 49.48
C HIS A 22 -12.24 -13.82 48.58
N GLY A 23 -12.10 -14.33 47.36
CA GLY A 23 -13.25 -14.87 46.61
C GLY A 23 -13.77 -14.05 45.44
N ALA A 24 -12.90 -13.58 44.55
CA ALA A 24 -13.28 -13.34 43.16
C ALA A 24 -12.14 -13.83 42.26
N ALA A 25 -11.92 -15.14 42.26
CA ALA A 25 -11.21 -15.76 41.15
C ALA A 25 -11.99 -15.42 39.88
N LEU A 26 -11.39 -14.61 39.00
CA LEU A 26 -11.81 -14.57 37.61
C LEU A 26 -11.82 -16.04 37.15
N ASP A 27 -13.02 -16.56 36.89
CA ASP A 27 -13.23 -17.79 36.15
C ASP A 27 -12.81 -17.53 34.68
N TRP A 28 -11.51 -17.34 34.50
CA TRP A 28 -10.87 -17.42 33.20
C TRP A 28 -10.66 -18.90 32.94
N SER A 29 -11.65 -19.53 32.33
CA SER A 29 -11.41 -20.77 31.60
C SER A 29 -10.53 -20.42 30.40
N PRO A 30 -9.36 -21.05 30.20
CA PRO A 30 -8.62 -20.91 28.96
C PRO A 30 -9.57 -21.25 27.81
N PRO A 31 -9.53 -20.56 26.65
CA PRO A 31 -10.32 -20.99 25.51
C PRO A 31 -10.02 -22.46 25.29
N GLY A 32 -11.05 -23.30 25.47
CA GLY A 32 -10.89 -24.74 25.37
C GLY A 32 -10.23 -25.07 24.05
N ASP A 33 -9.34 -26.06 24.07
CA ASP A 33 -8.76 -26.72 22.91
C ASP A 33 -9.85 -27.45 22.10
N GLU A 34 -10.94 -26.77 21.75
CA GLU A 34 -11.94 -27.19 20.77
C GLU A 34 -11.33 -27.04 19.37
N GLY A 35 -10.37 -27.93 19.12
CA GLY A 35 -9.93 -28.36 17.80
C GLY A 35 -9.38 -27.28 16.88
N SER A 36 -8.08 -26.99 16.97
CA SER A 36 -7.36 -26.34 15.86
C SER A 36 -7.63 -27.05 14.52
N LEU A 37 -7.85 -28.36 14.57
CA LEU A 37 -8.23 -29.20 13.43
C LEU A 37 -9.62 -28.88 12.86
N THR A 38 -10.63 -28.57 13.66
CA THR A 38 -11.99 -28.26 13.17
C THR A 38 -12.07 -26.87 12.54
N GLY A 39 -11.34 -25.90 13.08
CA GLY A 39 -11.19 -24.56 12.49
C GLY A 39 -10.45 -24.60 11.15
N LEU A 40 -9.34 -25.32 11.09
CA LEU A 40 -8.52 -25.45 9.87
C LEU A 40 -9.28 -26.20 8.77
N MET A 41 -10.03 -27.25 9.11
CA MET A 41 -10.93 -27.96 8.18
C MET A 41 -12.06 -27.07 7.65
N ARG A 42 -12.55 -26.10 8.44
CA ARG A 42 -13.58 -25.15 8.00
C ARG A 42 -13.00 -24.14 6.99
N VAL A 43 -11.78 -23.65 7.24
CA VAL A 43 -11.06 -22.73 6.34
C VAL A 43 -10.76 -23.41 5.00
N LEU A 44 -10.23 -24.65 5.02
CA LEU A 44 -9.93 -25.44 3.82
C LEU A 44 -11.16 -25.82 2.97
N ARG A 45 -12.38 -25.64 3.48
CA ARG A 45 -13.60 -25.87 2.71
C ARG A 45 -14.08 -24.64 1.93
N THR A 46 -13.46 -23.48 2.13
CA THR A 46 -13.86 -22.26 1.42
C THR A 46 -13.33 -22.28 -0.03
N PRO A 47 -14.13 -21.84 -1.02
CA PRO A 47 -13.67 -21.80 -2.42
C PRO A 47 -12.47 -20.87 -2.62
N ALA A 48 -12.34 -19.83 -1.79
CA ALA A 48 -11.21 -18.90 -1.80
C ALA A 48 -9.86 -19.58 -1.50
N THR A 49 -9.81 -20.51 -0.54
CA THR A 49 -8.57 -21.21 -0.19
C THR A 49 -8.10 -22.13 -1.32
N TRP A 50 -9.01 -22.85 -1.97
CA TRP A 50 -8.68 -23.65 -3.15
C TRP A 50 -8.21 -22.80 -4.32
N LEU A 51 -8.84 -21.65 -4.56
CA LEU A 51 -8.40 -20.70 -5.58
C LEU A 51 -6.98 -20.20 -5.27
N PHE A 52 -6.70 -19.82 -4.03
CA PHE A 52 -5.36 -19.40 -3.61
C PHE A 52 -4.32 -20.51 -3.77
N LEU A 53 -4.60 -21.73 -3.30
CA LEU A 53 -3.69 -22.87 -3.42
C LEU A 53 -3.42 -23.24 -4.88
N ALA A 54 -4.44 -23.19 -5.74
CA ALA A 54 -4.30 -23.39 -7.18
C ALA A 54 -3.41 -22.30 -7.81
N ALA A 55 -3.60 -21.04 -7.42
CA ALA A 55 -2.77 -19.93 -7.90
C ALA A 55 -1.31 -20.05 -7.45
N VAL A 56 -1.05 -20.42 -6.19
CA VAL A 56 0.31 -20.65 -5.66
C VAL A 56 0.98 -21.83 -6.36
N THR A 57 0.24 -22.91 -6.58
CA THR A 57 0.77 -24.09 -7.29
C THR A 57 1.05 -23.77 -8.74
N GLY A 58 0.15 -23.05 -9.43
CA GLY A 58 0.38 -22.53 -10.77
C GLY A 58 1.64 -21.65 -10.82
N ALA A 59 1.77 -20.69 -9.90
CA ALA A 59 2.93 -19.83 -9.78
C ALA A 59 4.24 -20.61 -9.58
N PHE A 60 4.23 -21.64 -8.74
CA PHE A 60 5.38 -22.52 -8.52
C PHE A 60 5.78 -23.24 -9.82
N LEU A 61 4.82 -23.84 -10.52
CA LEU A 61 5.06 -24.55 -11.77
C LEU A 61 5.59 -23.60 -12.85
N ILE A 62 5.03 -22.40 -12.97
CA ILE A 62 5.50 -21.39 -13.93
C ILE A 62 6.92 -20.96 -13.59
N GLY A 63 7.21 -20.62 -12.33
CA GLY A 63 8.54 -20.20 -11.90
C GLY A 63 9.61 -21.29 -12.14
N LYS A 64 9.23 -22.56 -12.09
CA LYS A 64 10.13 -23.70 -12.30
C LYS A 64 10.31 -24.08 -13.78
N TYR A 65 9.24 -24.07 -14.57
CA TYR A 65 9.25 -24.65 -15.93
C TYR A 65 9.24 -23.61 -17.05
N VAL A 66 8.84 -22.37 -16.79
CA VAL A 66 8.77 -21.32 -17.83
C VAL A 66 10.03 -20.46 -17.74
N PRO A 67 10.89 -20.47 -18.78
CA PRO A 67 12.08 -19.62 -18.77
C PRO A 67 11.68 -18.14 -18.80
N PRO A 68 12.34 -17.28 -18.00
CA PRO A 68 12.07 -15.85 -18.02
C PRO A 68 12.48 -15.23 -19.35
N THR A 69 11.72 -14.24 -19.79
CA THR A 69 12.10 -13.37 -20.91
C THR A 69 12.95 -12.23 -20.37
N TRP A 70 14.04 -11.92 -21.05
CA TRP A 70 14.96 -10.86 -20.67
C TRP A 70 14.76 -9.63 -21.56
N SER A 71 14.66 -8.47 -20.92
CA SER A 71 14.55 -7.17 -21.56
C SER A 71 15.73 -6.30 -21.12
N VAL A 72 16.23 -5.47 -22.03
CA VAL A 72 17.32 -4.54 -21.75
C VAL A 72 16.74 -3.18 -21.45
N GLU A 73 17.03 -2.66 -20.27
CA GLU A 73 16.74 -1.29 -19.87
C GLU A 73 18.01 -0.45 -20.06
N ARG A 74 17.88 0.74 -20.67
CA ARG A 74 18.99 1.65 -20.93
C ARG A 74 18.82 2.90 -20.06
N ILE A 75 19.85 3.23 -19.29
CA ILE A 75 19.90 4.45 -18.49
C ILE A 75 21.04 5.32 -19.01
N THR A 76 20.76 6.58 -19.35
CA THR A 76 21.78 7.54 -19.77
C THR A 76 22.60 8.01 -18.56
N LEU A 77 23.92 8.02 -18.68
CA LEU A 77 24.84 8.46 -17.64
C LEU A 77 25.48 9.80 -18.04
N ASP A 78 25.47 10.75 -17.10
CA ASP A 78 26.30 11.96 -17.18
C ASP A 78 27.70 11.61 -16.65
N VAL A 79 28.59 11.25 -17.57
CA VAL A 79 29.94 10.77 -17.26
C VAL A 79 30.93 11.90 -17.34
N LYS A 80 31.73 12.03 -16.28
CA LYS A 80 32.80 13.00 -16.13
C LYS A 80 34.12 12.26 -16.00
N THR A 81 35.20 12.94 -16.37
CA THR A 81 36.56 12.43 -16.20
C THR A 81 37.16 13.05 -14.96
N ASP A 82 37.75 12.22 -14.11
CA ASP A 82 38.51 12.68 -12.96
C ASP A 82 39.91 13.09 -13.43
N GLU A 83 40.18 14.39 -13.52
CA GLU A 83 41.41 14.99 -14.06
C GLU A 83 42.73 14.42 -13.46
N PRO A 84 42.83 14.10 -12.15
CA PRO A 84 44.04 13.50 -11.59
C PRO A 84 44.26 12.02 -11.90
N SER A 85 43.22 11.24 -12.22
CA SER A 85 43.31 9.79 -12.42
C SER A 85 42.99 9.33 -13.85
N GLY A 86 42.40 10.20 -14.68
CA GLY A 86 41.90 9.89 -16.02
C GLY A 86 40.72 8.92 -16.02
N GLN A 87 40.18 8.56 -14.84
CA GLN A 87 39.10 7.59 -14.73
C GLN A 87 37.75 8.26 -15.00
N LEU A 88 36.91 7.54 -15.76
CA LEU A 88 35.54 7.95 -16.01
C LEU A 88 34.69 7.63 -14.78
N TYR A 89 33.84 8.58 -14.36
CA TYR A 89 32.90 8.40 -13.28
C TYR A 89 31.58 9.09 -13.57
N TYR A 90 30.51 8.63 -12.94
CA TYR A 90 29.24 9.37 -12.88
C TYR A 90 28.89 9.68 -11.43
N THR A 91 28.13 10.74 -11.18
CA THR A 91 27.74 11.10 -9.81
C THR A 91 26.44 10.40 -9.42
N TYR A 92 26.47 9.56 -8.39
CA TYR A 92 25.29 8.94 -7.79
C TYR A 92 25.15 9.39 -6.33
N GLN A 93 24.01 10.00 -5.99
CA GLN A 93 23.74 10.52 -4.64
C GLN A 93 24.88 11.43 -4.09
N GLY A 94 25.50 12.23 -4.95
CA GLY A 94 26.60 13.13 -4.59
C GLY A 94 27.98 12.47 -4.45
N GLN A 95 28.09 11.16 -4.63
CA GLN A 95 29.37 10.44 -4.62
C GLN A 95 29.79 10.02 -6.05
N PRO A 96 31.08 10.10 -6.40
CA PRO A 96 31.57 9.62 -7.69
C PRO A 96 31.58 8.09 -7.73
N VAL A 97 30.95 7.51 -8.76
CA VAL A 97 30.96 6.08 -9.06
C VAL A 97 31.79 5.86 -10.32
N TYR A 98 32.96 5.25 -10.14
CA TYR A 98 33.92 5.04 -11.21
C TYR A 98 33.54 3.86 -12.11
N LEU A 99 33.65 4.07 -13.42
CA LEU A 99 33.35 3.11 -14.46
C LEU A 99 34.58 2.23 -14.71
N LYS A 100 34.46 0.93 -14.39
CA LYS A 100 35.60 0.00 -14.49
C LYS A 100 35.85 -0.53 -15.90
N GLU A 101 34.79 -0.87 -16.63
CA GLU A 101 34.87 -1.49 -17.95
C GLU A 101 33.75 -0.90 -18.83
N VAL A 102 34.12 -0.01 -19.75
CA VAL A 102 33.19 0.59 -20.71
C VAL A 102 33.47 0.00 -22.08
N VAL A 103 32.46 -0.65 -22.66
CA VAL A 103 32.57 -1.24 -24.00
C VAL A 103 31.83 -0.41 -25.05
N PRO A 104 32.25 -0.40 -26.32
CA PRO A 104 31.46 0.21 -27.38
C PRO A 104 30.07 -0.46 -27.48
N LEU A 105 29.02 0.33 -27.71
CA LEU A 105 27.63 -0.16 -27.82
C LEU A 105 27.46 -1.32 -28.82
N GLU A 106 28.24 -1.32 -29.91
CA GLU A 106 28.24 -2.37 -30.92
C GLU A 106 28.75 -3.73 -30.41
N GLN A 107 29.65 -3.70 -29.42
CA GLN A 107 30.28 -4.87 -28.82
C GLN A 107 29.50 -5.38 -27.60
N ALA A 108 28.57 -4.58 -27.09
CA ALA A 108 27.78 -4.87 -25.90
C ALA A 108 27.12 -6.25 -25.95
N GLU A 109 27.36 -7.05 -24.91
CA GLU A 109 26.70 -8.34 -24.71
C GLU A 109 25.21 -8.16 -24.44
N LEU A 110 24.86 -7.08 -23.73
CA LEU A 110 23.48 -6.70 -23.37
C LEU A 110 22.75 -5.92 -24.48
N SER A 111 23.10 -6.11 -25.75
CA SER A 111 22.37 -5.47 -26.86
C SER A 111 21.01 -6.13 -27.12
N SER A 112 20.01 -5.32 -27.51
CA SER A 112 18.62 -5.79 -27.74
C SER A 112 18.55 -6.97 -28.71
N TYR A 113 19.35 -6.95 -29.79
CA TYR A 113 19.41 -8.03 -30.77
C TYR A 113 19.98 -9.34 -30.19
N ARG A 114 21.05 -9.28 -29.40
CA ARG A 114 21.63 -10.46 -28.74
C ARG A 114 20.67 -11.00 -27.68
N MET A 115 19.97 -10.12 -26.98
CA MET A 115 18.96 -10.52 -26.00
C MET A 115 17.80 -11.29 -26.63
N GLU A 116 17.33 -10.88 -27.80
CA GLU A 116 16.29 -11.62 -28.52
C GLU A 116 16.76 -13.04 -28.90
N ARG A 117 18.02 -13.20 -29.33
CA ARG A 117 18.60 -14.51 -29.61
C ARG A 117 18.69 -15.39 -28.36
N LEU A 118 19.11 -14.82 -27.23
CA LEU A 118 19.17 -15.53 -25.95
C LEU A 118 17.78 -15.97 -25.47
N ASN A 119 16.78 -15.09 -25.60
CA ASN A 119 15.38 -15.40 -25.28
C ASN A 119 14.83 -16.55 -26.15
N ARG A 120 15.13 -16.56 -27.46
CA ARG A 120 14.75 -17.67 -28.35
C ARG A 120 15.44 -18.98 -27.98
N ALA A 121 16.67 -18.91 -27.47
CA ALA A 121 17.42 -20.07 -26.98
C ALA A 121 17.05 -20.48 -25.54
N GLY A 122 16.21 -19.71 -24.85
CA GLY A 122 15.88 -19.93 -23.43
C GLY A 122 17.08 -19.76 -22.48
N GLN A 123 18.11 -19.04 -22.89
CA GLN A 123 19.36 -18.86 -22.13
C GLN A 123 19.36 -17.53 -21.36
N ALA A 124 19.93 -17.56 -20.16
CA ALA A 124 20.16 -16.35 -19.38
C ALA A 124 21.40 -15.58 -19.89
N PRO A 125 21.39 -14.24 -19.84
CA PRO A 125 22.57 -13.45 -20.15
C PRO A 125 23.68 -13.69 -19.12
N LYS A 126 24.94 -13.63 -19.57
CA LYS A 126 26.12 -13.82 -18.71
C LYS A 126 26.34 -12.65 -17.74
N LYS A 127 26.04 -11.43 -18.19
CA LYS A 127 26.12 -10.20 -17.41
C LYS A 127 24.71 -9.65 -17.18
N THR A 128 24.46 -9.11 -15.99
CA THR A 128 23.19 -8.45 -15.64
C THR A 128 23.26 -6.93 -15.82
N GLU A 129 24.48 -6.40 -15.86
CA GLU A 129 24.79 -4.98 -15.97
C GLU A 129 26.03 -4.80 -16.84
N GLU A 130 26.01 -3.81 -17.72
CA GLU A 130 27.13 -3.45 -18.59
C GLU A 130 27.12 -1.95 -18.89
N PHE A 131 28.28 -1.32 -18.80
CA PHE A 131 28.45 0.09 -19.15
C PHE A 131 28.94 0.18 -20.59
N VAL A 132 28.25 0.99 -21.38
CA VAL A 132 28.51 1.10 -22.82
C VAL A 132 28.65 2.55 -23.25
N TYR A 133 29.49 2.77 -24.24
CA TYR A 133 29.67 4.07 -24.87
C TYR A 133 29.12 4.04 -26.29
N ASP A 134 28.23 4.98 -26.60
CA ASP A 134 27.70 5.18 -27.94
C ASP A 134 28.55 6.22 -28.68
N ARG A 135 29.25 5.78 -29.73
CA ARG A 135 30.10 6.64 -30.55
C ARG A 135 29.32 7.60 -31.44
N GLN A 136 28.05 7.31 -31.75
CA GLN A 136 27.25 8.16 -32.62
C GLN A 136 26.69 9.36 -31.86
N GLU A 137 26.23 9.13 -30.64
CA GLU A 137 25.63 10.16 -29.79
C GLU A 137 26.63 10.78 -28.81
N GLY A 138 27.80 10.16 -28.61
CA GLY A 138 28.80 10.60 -27.66
C GLY A 138 28.39 10.42 -26.20
N LEU A 139 27.38 9.59 -25.94
CA LEU A 139 26.79 9.36 -24.62
C LEU A 139 27.22 8.02 -24.02
N TYR A 140 27.22 7.98 -22.69
CA TYR A 140 27.44 6.77 -21.93
C TYR A 140 26.11 6.23 -21.43
N TYR A 141 25.97 4.92 -21.48
CA TYR A 141 24.77 4.20 -21.09
C TYR A 141 25.09 3.08 -20.10
N GLN A 142 24.21 2.87 -19.15
CA GLN A 142 24.15 1.68 -18.33
C GLN A 142 23.05 0.77 -18.88
N LEU A 143 23.42 -0.43 -19.32
CA LEU A 143 22.50 -1.45 -19.78
C LEU A 143 22.19 -2.41 -18.64
N LEU A 144 20.91 -2.58 -18.32
CA LEU A 144 20.43 -3.47 -17.26
C LEU A 144 19.58 -4.60 -17.85
N ALA A 145 19.98 -5.84 -17.60
CA ALA A 145 19.19 -7.01 -17.95
C ALA A 145 18.09 -7.22 -16.90
N ARG A 146 16.84 -6.96 -17.28
CA ARG A 146 15.66 -7.22 -16.46
C ARG A 146 14.96 -8.48 -16.94
N ARG A 147 14.43 -9.27 -16.01
CA ARG A 147 13.67 -10.49 -16.31
C ARG A 147 12.17 -10.26 -16.11
N HIS A 148 11.33 -10.85 -16.96
CA HIS A 148 9.88 -10.83 -16.83
C HIS A 148 9.24 -12.11 -17.40
N TRP A 149 8.02 -12.45 -16.98
CA TRP A 149 7.32 -13.69 -17.40
C TRP A 149 6.14 -13.44 -18.36
N ARG A 150 6.25 -12.41 -19.22
CA ARG A 150 5.23 -12.04 -20.23
C ARG A 150 3.83 -11.98 -19.60
N PHE A 151 2.89 -12.81 -20.07
CA PHE A 151 1.52 -12.86 -19.59
C PHE A 151 1.41 -13.36 -18.14
N TRP A 152 2.33 -14.22 -17.68
CA TRP A 152 2.29 -14.73 -16.32
C TRP A 152 2.65 -13.67 -15.28
N SER A 153 3.27 -12.56 -15.68
CA SER A 153 3.47 -11.40 -14.79
C SER A 153 2.15 -10.79 -14.29
N LEU A 154 1.02 -11.05 -14.97
CA LEU A 154 -0.31 -10.61 -14.51
C LEU A 154 -0.91 -11.56 -13.46
N LEU A 155 -0.42 -12.78 -13.33
CA LEU A 155 -1.02 -13.80 -12.46
C LEU A 155 -1.08 -13.36 -10.97
N PRO A 156 -0.05 -12.72 -10.39
CA PRO A 156 -0.11 -12.18 -9.02
C PRO A 156 -1.21 -11.13 -8.84
N ALA A 157 -1.30 -10.18 -9.78
CA ALA A 157 -2.28 -9.10 -9.75
C ALA A 157 -3.71 -9.64 -9.94
N LEU A 158 -3.89 -10.54 -10.90
CA LEU A 158 -5.18 -11.20 -11.13
C LEU A 158 -5.62 -12.00 -9.91
N THR A 159 -4.69 -12.72 -9.27
CA THR A 159 -5.01 -13.47 -8.04
C THR A 159 -5.45 -12.55 -6.93
N ALA A 160 -4.78 -11.41 -6.72
CA ALA A 160 -5.18 -10.42 -5.72
C ALA A 160 -6.60 -9.87 -5.99
N VAL A 161 -6.92 -9.53 -7.24
CA VAL A 161 -8.25 -9.01 -7.61
C VAL A 161 -9.34 -10.06 -7.42
N VAL A 162 -9.12 -11.29 -7.91
CA VAL A 162 -10.10 -12.37 -7.80
C VAL A 162 -10.30 -12.77 -6.34
N LEU A 163 -9.22 -12.90 -5.57
CA LEU A 163 -9.33 -13.16 -4.13
C LEU A 163 -10.09 -12.04 -3.44
N CYS A 164 -9.79 -10.77 -3.74
CA CYS A 164 -10.47 -9.62 -3.12
C CYS A 164 -11.97 -9.66 -3.36
N TRP A 165 -12.39 -10.05 -4.57
CA TRP A 165 -13.82 -10.16 -4.88
C TRP A 165 -14.49 -11.33 -4.13
N VAL A 166 -13.81 -12.47 -4.00
CA VAL A 166 -14.35 -13.67 -3.34
C VAL A 166 -14.33 -13.56 -1.81
N THR A 167 -13.23 -13.09 -1.24
CA THR A 167 -13.05 -12.95 0.23
C THR A 167 -13.69 -11.69 0.77
N ARG A 168 -13.87 -10.66 -0.06
CA ARG A 168 -14.24 -9.29 0.35
C ARG A 168 -13.26 -8.69 1.37
N GLU A 169 -12.04 -9.20 1.38
CA GLU A 169 -10.96 -8.76 2.27
C GLU A 169 -9.75 -8.32 1.43
N PRO A 170 -9.55 -7.01 1.22
CA PRO A 170 -8.47 -6.52 0.37
C PRO A 170 -7.08 -6.89 0.88
N LEU A 171 -6.87 -6.86 2.21
CA LEU A 171 -5.56 -7.08 2.81
C LEU A 171 -5.08 -8.52 2.63
N THR A 172 -5.92 -9.52 2.95
CA THR A 172 -5.59 -10.95 2.79
C THR A 172 -5.40 -11.30 1.31
N SER A 173 -6.16 -10.67 0.42
CA SER A 173 -6.08 -10.87 -1.02
C SER A 173 -4.81 -10.28 -1.64
N LEU A 174 -4.42 -9.07 -1.22
CA LEU A 174 -3.16 -8.44 -1.64
C LEU A 174 -1.97 -9.28 -1.17
N PHE A 175 -2.00 -9.73 0.08
CA PHE A 175 -0.99 -10.65 0.59
C PHE A 175 -0.92 -11.94 -0.24
N GLY A 176 -2.07 -12.52 -0.60
CA GLY A 176 -2.14 -13.68 -1.49
C GLY A 176 -1.48 -13.43 -2.85
N GLY A 177 -1.72 -12.26 -3.46
CA GLY A 177 -1.02 -11.83 -4.68
C GLY A 177 0.50 -11.72 -4.50
N ILE A 178 0.96 -11.16 -3.38
CA ILE A 178 2.39 -11.06 -3.06
C ILE A 178 3.03 -12.46 -2.98
N VAL A 179 2.40 -13.40 -2.28
CA VAL A 179 2.89 -14.78 -2.16
C VAL A 179 2.99 -15.43 -3.55
N VAL A 180 1.94 -15.30 -4.36
CA VAL A 180 1.91 -15.84 -5.72
C VAL A 180 3.01 -15.23 -6.60
N GLY A 181 3.24 -13.92 -6.52
CA GLY A 181 4.35 -13.26 -7.22
C GLY A 181 5.72 -13.72 -6.76
N ALA A 182 5.90 -13.91 -5.45
CA ALA A 182 7.14 -14.42 -4.88
C ALA A 182 7.49 -15.82 -5.41
N PHE A 183 6.49 -16.70 -5.54
CA PHE A 183 6.65 -18.04 -6.09
C PHE A 183 7.03 -18.04 -7.58
N ILE A 184 6.43 -17.16 -8.39
CA ILE A 184 6.85 -16.98 -9.80
C ILE A 184 8.32 -16.54 -9.88
N LEU A 185 8.75 -15.65 -8.97
CA LEU A 185 10.13 -15.16 -8.92
C LEU A 185 11.12 -16.16 -8.30
N GLY A 186 10.66 -17.31 -7.80
CA GLY A 186 11.48 -18.30 -7.10
C GLY A 186 11.96 -17.83 -5.71
N ARG A 187 11.28 -16.85 -5.11
CA ARG A 187 11.60 -16.28 -3.80
C ARG A 187 10.69 -16.88 -2.72
N TYR A 188 11.09 -18.03 -2.16
CA TYR A 188 10.26 -18.76 -1.20
C TYR A 188 10.27 -18.17 0.22
N ASN A 189 11.30 -17.40 0.58
CA ASN A 189 11.36 -16.70 1.86
C ASN A 189 10.59 -15.38 1.76
N ILE A 190 9.26 -15.44 1.95
CA ILE A 190 8.37 -14.28 1.79
C ILE A 190 8.73 -13.14 2.75
N THR A 191 9.14 -13.46 3.97
CA THR A 191 9.47 -12.45 4.98
C THR A 191 10.70 -11.64 4.59
N GLU A 192 11.85 -12.29 4.46
CA GLU A 192 13.11 -11.56 4.26
C GLU A 192 13.28 -11.11 2.82
N SER A 193 13.06 -12.01 1.86
CA SER A 193 13.37 -11.76 0.45
C SER A 193 12.32 -10.96 -0.32
N VAL A 194 11.15 -10.77 0.28
CA VAL A 194 10.03 -10.03 -0.34
C VAL A 194 9.54 -8.90 0.57
N LEU A 195 9.04 -9.19 1.77
CA LEU A 195 8.47 -8.15 2.63
C LEU A 195 9.55 -7.19 3.15
N VAL A 196 10.54 -7.67 3.89
CA VAL A 196 11.59 -6.82 4.46
C VAL A 196 12.38 -6.11 3.37
N ALA A 197 12.79 -6.84 2.32
CA ALA A 197 13.54 -6.27 1.21
C ALA A 197 12.85 -5.11 0.48
N ASN A 198 11.51 -5.06 0.47
CA ASN A 198 10.77 -4.02 -0.26
C ASN A 198 10.06 -3.01 0.67
N LEU A 199 9.52 -3.43 1.81
CA LEU A 199 8.77 -2.56 2.73
C LEU A 199 9.67 -1.89 3.77
N ALA A 200 10.73 -2.55 4.24
CA ALA A 200 11.60 -2.04 5.31
C ALA A 200 12.77 -1.21 4.77
N THR A 201 12.58 -0.53 3.63
CA THR A 201 13.61 0.34 3.07
C THR A 201 13.50 1.76 3.67
N PRO A 202 14.63 2.44 3.96
CA PRO A 202 14.60 3.81 4.48
C PRO A 202 13.85 4.78 3.57
N SER A 203 13.91 4.55 2.25
CA SER A 203 13.16 5.35 1.27
C SER A 203 11.65 5.16 1.41
N ALA A 204 11.16 3.92 1.49
CA ALA A 204 9.73 3.66 1.68
C ALA A 204 9.21 4.22 3.01
N ALA A 205 9.97 4.00 4.10
CA ALA A 205 9.63 4.56 5.41
C ALA A 205 9.61 6.09 5.40
N GLY A 206 10.61 6.73 4.76
CA GLY A 206 10.68 8.17 4.62
C GLY A 206 9.50 8.76 3.85
N VAL A 207 9.13 8.16 2.71
CA VAL A 207 7.95 8.58 1.93
C VAL A 207 6.67 8.40 2.74
N LEU A 208 6.51 7.29 3.46
CA LEU A 208 5.33 7.03 4.28
C LEU A 208 5.19 8.04 5.42
N VAL A 209 6.26 8.29 6.18
CA VAL A 209 6.27 9.27 7.27
C VAL A 209 6.01 10.68 6.73
N LEU A 210 6.65 11.05 5.62
CA LEU A 210 6.42 12.34 4.97
C LEU A 210 4.97 12.50 4.53
N TYR A 211 4.39 11.48 3.90
CA TYR A 211 2.99 11.47 3.49
C TYR A 211 2.04 11.65 4.69
N LEU A 212 2.20 10.85 5.75
CA LEU A 212 1.36 10.95 6.95
C LEU A 212 1.51 12.30 7.66
N TRP A 213 2.74 12.83 7.71
CA TRP A 213 3.01 14.12 8.35
C TRP A 213 2.41 15.29 7.57
N LEU A 214 2.62 15.34 6.25
CA LEU A 214 2.06 16.39 5.39
C LEU A 214 0.53 16.30 5.34
N LEU A 215 -0.03 15.10 5.20
CA LEU A 215 -1.46 14.91 5.19
C LEU A 215 -2.09 15.28 6.54
N GLY A 216 -1.52 14.81 7.64
CA GLY A 216 -1.98 15.16 8.99
C GLY A 216 -1.88 16.67 9.27
N GLY A 217 -0.79 17.30 8.85
CA GLY A 217 -0.59 18.75 8.93
C GLY A 217 -1.62 19.53 8.11
N LEU A 218 -1.84 19.13 6.86
CA LEU A 218 -2.87 19.70 5.99
C LEU A 218 -4.26 19.57 6.62
N MET A 219 -4.61 18.39 7.12
CA MET A 219 -5.90 18.15 7.82
C MET A 219 -6.03 19.02 9.07
N GLY A 220 -4.96 19.18 9.85
CA GLY A 220 -4.94 20.04 11.03
C GLY A 220 -5.17 21.51 10.69
N ILE A 221 -4.51 22.01 9.65
CA ILE A 221 -4.72 23.39 9.14
C ILE A 221 -6.15 23.53 8.62
N TRP A 222 -6.65 22.57 7.85
CA TRP A 222 -8.01 22.58 7.31
C TRP A 222 -9.09 22.64 8.41
N ALA A 223 -8.88 21.88 9.49
CA ALA A 223 -9.78 21.86 10.64
C ALA A 223 -9.74 23.16 11.45
N ARG A 224 -8.57 23.83 11.57
CA ARG A 224 -8.41 25.04 12.40
C ARG A 224 -8.71 26.35 11.67
N THR A 225 -8.48 26.44 10.37
CA THR A 225 -8.66 27.67 9.58
C THR A 225 -10.13 28.00 9.29
N GLY A 226 -11.05 27.09 9.60
CA GLY A 226 -12.46 27.26 9.23
C GLY A 226 -12.71 27.03 7.73
N ALA A 227 -11.74 26.47 7.00
CA ALA A 227 -11.88 26.15 5.57
C ALA A 227 -13.13 25.31 5.27
N ALA A 228 -13.44 24.32 6.11
CA ALA A 228 -14.66 23.53 6.00
C ALA A 228 -15.96 24.36 6.16
N ARG A 229 -15.95 25.39 7.02
CA ARG A 229 -17.09 26.31 7.19
C ARG A 229 -17.23 27.24 5.99
N ALA A 230 -16.12 27.83 5.52
CA ALA A 230 -16.10 28.67 4.32
C ALA A 230 -16.57 27.88 3.07
N PHE A 231 -16.13 26.62 2.94
CA PHE A 231 -16.60 25.70 1.90
C PHE A 231 -18.12 25.47 2.02
N ALA A 232 -18.61 25.14 3.22
CA ALA A 232 -20.04 24.94 3.44
C ALA A 232 -20.87 26.19 3.10
N GLU A 233 -20.38 27.39 3.46
CA GLU A 233 -21.02 28.65 3.09
C GLU A 233 -21.04 28.89 1.59
N ALA A 234 -19.91 28.70 0.91
CA ALA A 234 -19.81 28.84 -0.55
C ALA A 234 -20.76 27.87 -1.27
N MET A 235 -20.81 26.61 -0.83
CA MET A 235 -21.70 25.58 -1.39
C MET A 235 -23.17 25.88 -1.11
N THR A 236 -23.50 26.33 0.11
CA THR A 236 -24.87 26.75 0.45
C THR A 236 -25.32 27.93 -0.40
N LYS A 237 -24.43 28.87 -0.68
CA LYS A 237 -24.76 30.08 -1.46
C LYS A 237 -24.98 29.78 -2.95
N HIS A 238 -24.21 28.88 -3.55
CA HIS A 238 -24.21 28.72 -5.02
C HIS A 238 -24.83 27.41 -5.52
N VAL A 239 -24.82 26.34 -4.71
CA VAL A 239 -25.12 24.98 -5.19
C VAL A 239 -26.27 24.33 -4.42
N VAL A 240 -26.25 24.42 -3.10
CA VAL A 240 -27.15 23.65 -2.24
C VAL A 240 -28.44 24.43 -1.95
N ARG A 241 -29.56 23.90 -2.42
CA ARG A 241 -30.91 24.48 -2.25
C ARG A 241 -31.70 23.85 -1.10
N GLY A 242 -31.25 22.72 -0.58
CA GLY A 242 -31.89 22.00 0.52
C GLY A 242 -31.22 20.66 0.86
N ARG A 243 -31.89 19.86 1.69
CA ARG A 243 -31.35 18.60 2.25
C ARG A 243 -30.95 17.58 1.17
N ARG A 244 -31.69 17.46 0.07
CA ARG A 244 -31.36 16.53 -1.04
C ARG A 244 -30.09 16.95 -1.78
N SER A 245 -29.96 18.24 -2.11
CA SER A 245 -28.74 18.76 -2.74
C SER A 245 -27.53 18.71 -1.81
N ALA A 246 -27.72 18.87 -0.50
CA ALA A 246 -26.64 18.72 0.48
C ALA A 246 -26.09 17.29 0.46
N LYS A 247 -26.98 16.28 0.48
CA LYS A 247 -26.61 14.86 0.36
C LYS A 247 -25.88 14.55 -0.94
N LEU A 248 -26.34 15.11 -2.07
CA LEU A 248 -25.70 14.93 -3.37
C LEU A 248 -24.30 15.55 -3.41
N VAL A 249 -24.12 16.74 -2.84
CA VAL A 249 -22.79 17.37 -2.71
C VAL A 249 -21.89 16.54 -1.81
N SER A 250 -22.37 16.06 -0.66
CA SER A 250 -21.59 15.21 0.23
C SER A 250 -21.15 13.91 -0.45
N TRP A 251 -22.04 13.26 -1.19
CA TRP A 251 -21.74 12.06 -1.97
C TRP A 251 -20.71 12.32 -3.09
N LEU A 252 -20.87 13.42 -3.81
CA LEU A 252 -19.95 13.81 -4.88
C LEU A 252 -18.55 14.15 -4.32
N LEU A 253 -18.48 14.80 -3.16
CA LEU A 253 -17.22 15.04 -2.45
C LEU A 253 -16.55 13.73 -2.03
N GLY A 254 -17.34 12.75 -1.60
CA GLY A 254 -16.91 11.39 -1.34
C GLY A 254 -16.17 10.79 -2.53
N ILE A 255 -16.78 10.83 -3.71
CA ILE A 255 -16.19 10.32 -4.95
C ILE A 255 -14.93 11.09 -5.37
N ILE A 256 -14.94 12.42 -5.27
CA ILE A 256 -13.79 13.25 -5.65
C ILE A 256 -12.58 12.97 -4.76
N PHE A 257 -12.79 12.81 -3.45
CA PHE A 257 -11.74 12.57 -2.48
C PHE A 257 -11.54 11.08 -2.18
N PHE A 258 -12.07 10.19 -3.02
CA PHE A 258 -11.85 8.76 -2.90
C PHE A 258 -10.37 8.44 -3.17
N GLN A 259 -9.62 8.29 -2.08
CA GLN A 259 -8.23 7.83 -2.07
C GLN A 259 -8.14 6.35 -1.62
N GLY A 260 -9.26 5.79 -1.16
CA GLY A 260 -9.37 4.48 -0.54
C GLY A 260 -9.06 4.50 0.96
N GLY A 261 -9.92 3.84 1.74
CA GLY A 261 -9.70 3.58 3.16
C GLY A 261 -9.98 4.77 4.09
N SER A 262 -9.61 4.63 5.36
CA SER A 262 -10.09 5.50 6.45
C SER A 262 -9.72 6.98 6.29
N ILE A 263 -8.65 7.30 5.56
CA ILE A 263 -8.22 8.68 5.28
C ILE A 263 -9.29 9.43 4.47
N SER A 264 -9.86 8.76 3.45
CA SER A 264 -10.90 9.36 2.62
C SER A 264 -12.14 9.69 3.44
N THR A 265 -12.57 8.77 4.32
CA THR A 265 -13.69 8.97 5.24
C THR A 265 -13.47 10.17 6.16
N VAL A 266 -12.27 10.31 6.74
CA VAL A 266 -11.92 11.43 7.64
C VAL A 266 -11.91 12.75 6.88
N LEU A 267 -11.26 12.80 5.71
CA LEU A 267 -11.17 14.00 4.88
C LEU A 267 -12.56 14.48 4.43
N VAL A 268 -13.34 13.57 3.84
CA VAL A 268 -14.68 13.90 3.34
C VAL A 268 -15.58 14.28 4.51
N GLY A 269 -15.63 13.45 5.55
CA GLY A 269 -16.49 13.65 6.73
C GLY A 269 -16.26 14.99 7.41
N THR A 270 -14.99 15.38 7.64
CA THR A 270 -14.66 16.68 8.24
C THR A 270 -15.04 17.86 7.32
N THR A 271 -14.99 17.67 6.00
CA THR A 271 -15.33 18.71 5.02
C THR A 271 -16.83 18.90 4.87
N VAL A 272 -17.60 17.81 4.83
CA VAL A 272 -19.05 17.87 4.57
C VAL A 272 -19.89 18.10 5.82
N LYS A 273 -19.34 17.86 7.02
CA LYS A 273 -20.07 18.00 8.29
C LYS A 273 -20.74 19.37 8.48
N PRO A 274 -20.05 20.52 8.30
CA PRO A 274 -20.70 21.83 8.48
C PRO A 274 -21.83 22.09 7.47
N LEU A 275 -21.71 21.55 6.26
CA LEU A 275 -22.74 21.64 5.22
C LEU A 275 -23.97 20.79 5.57
N ALA A 276 -23.74 19.56 6.04
CA ALA A 276 -24.77 18.62 6.45
C ALA A 276 -25.57 19.14 7.66
N ASP A 277 -24.87 19.66 8.68
CA ASP A 277 -25.48 20.24 9.89
C ASP A 277 -26.42 21.41 9.54
N ARG A 278 -26.00 22.30 8.62
CA ARG A 278 -26.80 23.46 8.19
C ARG A 278 -28.11 23.06 7.50
N HIS A 279 -28.13 21.93 6.80
CA HIS A 279 -29.30 21.41 6.10
C HIS A 279 -30.03 20.28 6.83
N ARG A 280 -29.72 20.08 8.12
CA ARG A 280 -30.36 19.09 9.01
C ARG A 280 -30.33 17.67 8.42
N VAL A 281 -29.21 17.29 7.80
CA VAL A 281 -28.91 15.89 7.46
C VAL A 281 -28.50 15.18 8.75
N SER A 282 -29.04 13.98 9.03
CA SER A 282 -28.66 13.27 10.25
C SER A 282 -27.21 12.79 10.17
N HIS A 283 -26.56 12.65 11.33
CA HIS A 283 -25.20 12.13 11.39
C HIS A 283 -25.11 10.69 10.85
N GLU A 284 -26.16 9.89 11.03
CA GLU A 284 -26.29 8.53 10.49
C GLU A 284 -26.35 8.52 8.96
N GLU A 285 -27.19 9.38 8.35
CA GLU A 285 -27.27 9.51 6.89
C GLU A 285 -25.95 10.02 6.32
N LEU A 286 -25.30 10.97 6.99
CA LEU A 286 -24.01 11.51 6.55
C LEU A 286 -22.92 10.46 6.62
N ALA A 287 -22.84 9.72 7.74
CA ALA A 287 -21.89 8.62 7.90
C ALA A 287 -22.09 7.56 6.82
N TYR A 288 -23.34 7.18 6.52
CA TYR A 288 -23.65 6.25 5.44
C TYR A 288 -23.20 6.76 4.07
N ILE A 289 -23.45 8.04 3.75
CA ILE A 289 -23.02 8.63 2.47
C ILE A 289 -21.50 8.62 2.36
N VAL A 290 -20.79 9.06 3.40
CA VAL A 290 -19.33 9.12 3.39
C VAL A 290 -18.73 7.72 3.30
N ASP A 291 -19.21 6.77 4.10
CA ASP A 291 -18.75 5.38 4.10
C ASP A 291 -19.04 4.65 2.78
N SER A 292 -20.20 4.90 2.17
CA SER A 292 -20.55 4.32 0.85
C SER A 292 -19.71 4.88 -0.30
N THR A 293 -18.94 5.93 -0.07
CA THR A 293 -18.09 6.61 -1.08
C THR A 293 -16.60 6.56 -0.76
N ALA A 294 -16.21 6.01 0.38
CA ALA A 294 -14.82 5.90 0.86
C ALA A 294 -14.19 4.54 0.49
#